data_AF-A0A1Y2WCY9-F1
#
_entry.id   AF-A0A1Y2WCY9-F1
#
_cell.length_a   1.000
_cell.length_b   1.000
_cell.length_c   1.000
_cell.angle_alpha   90.00
_cell.angle_beta   90.00
_cell.angle_gamma   90.00
#
_symmetry.space_group_name_H-M   'P 1'
#
loop_
_entity.id
_entity.type
_entity.pdbx_description
1 polymer ?
#
loop_
_entity_poly.entity_id
_entity_poly.type
_entity_poly.pdbx_seq_one_letter_code
_entity_poly.pdbx_strand_id
1 'polypeptide(L)'
;MAEDVDVANTGLHPIALSNANPLSLGPDNPHVMQFLELWEWQSHADMQLRETGPVPSFPEIRRLARECPRRVDYNQLKGDAYDFQGIGWNDLGVSRNMARRRRMATFHNYVNRSQSDSRHNASSDRLLRPVENYFRYKSMDIRRDVRLLHFQLRNILGVASRTRTFYPSFTSIKEHDPTTGIDKTAMRFDNHSGAHVSTLTASDEILIAGGFYGTYHYRHLDSTRGSDIYEGQLTNHNSGITNHVQIHPSRNSHTPLAAFASNDFGFRVVDLAQNRIVSEIMYDFAMNCSALSPDMRLRVIVGDHQNVLITDAETGEILQDLEGHRDFGFACDWAPDGWTVATGNQDRSIRIWDARKWRNSKGESTSVAVVRTEMAGARSLRFSPLGSGKRVLVAAEEADFINMIDAQTFKTRQTVDIFGELGGVAFANDGNDLIALSCDLSRGGVMRLERCDAGAEDTFSYAPTYREPGSWWQTPGYDWMQSPEQVVAAPQSQESLTQKRRKAAMVENWTF
;
A
#
# COMPACT_ATOMS: atom_id res chain seq x y z
N MET A 1 -12.53 26.50 38.65
CA MET A 1 -11.26 27.17 38.28
C MET A 1 -10.20 26.10 38.21
N ALA A 2 -10.05 25.51 37.03
CA ALA A 2 -8.99 24.60 36.69
C ALA A 2 -8.39 25.18 35.40
N GLU A 3 -7.11 25.52 35.45
CA GLU A 3 -6.39 26.21 34.40
C GLU A 3 -6.12 25.26 33.23
N ASP A 4 -6.48 25.73 32.04
CA ASP A 4 -6.00 25.23 30.76
C ASP A 4 -4.48 25.39 30.70
N VAL A 5 -3.76 24.30 30.45
CA VAL A 5 -2.33 24.36 30.13
C VAL A 5 -2.19 24.41 28.61
N ASP A 6 -1.98 25.63 28.12
CA ASP A 6 -1.47 25.92 26.78
C ASP A 6 -0.15 25.17 26.54
N VAL A 7 -0.16 24.19 25.63
CA VAL A 7 1.07 23.60 25.10
C VAL A 7 1.55 24.48 23.95
N ALA A 8 2.19 25.59 24.31
CA ALA A 8 2.91 26.43 23.37
C ALA A 8 4.32 25.86 23.10
N ASN A 9 4.55 25.47 21.85
CA ASN A 9 5.74 25.80 21.07
C ASN A 9 7.12 25.59 21.76
N THR A 10 7.56 24.34 21.88
CA THR A 10 8.99 24.02 21.86
C THR A 10 9.34 23.52 20.45
N GLY A 11 9.95 24.40 19.64
CA GLY A 11 10.44 24.15 18.27
C GLY A 11 11.60 23.15 18.16
N LEU A 12 11.54 22.07 18.93
CA LEU A 12 12.30 20.85 18.74
C LEU A 12 11.25 19.76 18.61
N HIS A 13 10.98 19.30 17.38
CA HIS A 13 10.40 17.98 17.21
C HIS A 13 11.34 17.06 18.00
N PRO A 14 10.86 16.39 19.07
CA PRO A 14 11.71 15.47 19.73
C PRO A 14 12.11 14.46 18.65
N ILE A 15 13.33 13.96 18.74
CA ILE A 15 13.58 12.55 18.41
C ILE A 15 12.71 11.77 19.43
N ALA A 16 11.39 11.92 19.35
CA ALA A 16 10.43 11.13 20.07
C ALA A 16 10.44 9.86 19.26
N LEU A 17 11.40 8.99 19.59
CA LEU A 17 11.09 7.77 20.33
C LEU A 17 9.61 7.36 20.28
N SER A 18 8.97 7.35 19.11
CA SER A 18 7.74 6.57 18.87
C SER A 18 8.10 5.09 18.71
N ASN A 19 9.11 4.64 19.44
CA ASN A 19 9.50 3.25 19.58
C ASN A 19 10.05 3.04 20.97
N ALA A 20 9.52 2.04 21.67
CA ALA A 20 10.08 1.55 22.92
C ALA A 20 11.41 0.79 22.71
N ASN A 21 11.97 0.79 21.49
CA ASN A 21 13.24 0.15 21.19
C ASN A 21 14.03 0.90 20.10
N PRO A 22 15.06 1.70 20.45
CA PRO A 22 15.84 2.49 19.48
C PRO A 22 16.77 1.65 18.58
N LEU A 23 16.73 0.31 18.69
CA LEU A 23 17.51 -0.62 17.85
C LEU A 23 16.66 -1.36 16.80
N SER A 24 15.34 -1.10 16.73
CA SER A 24 14.48 -1.61 15.66
C SER A 24 13.38 -0.59 15.37
N LEU A 25 13.44 0.08 14.21
CA LEU A 25 12.35 0.89 13.64
C LEU A 25 11.31 0.02 12.91
N GLY A 26 11.24 -1.26 13.26
CA GLY A 26 10.32 -2.24 12.67
C GLY A 26 8.93 -2.22 13.30
N PRO A 27 7.92 -2.78 12.62
CA PRO A 27 6.58 -2.92 13.18
C PRO A 27 6.60 -3.80 14.44
N ASP A 28 5.74 -3.49 15.42
CA ASP A 28 5.52 -4.34 16.60
C ASP A 28 4.90 -5.70 16.23
N ASN A 29 4.24 -5.77 15.07
CA ASN A 29 3.58 -6.98 14.60
C ASN A 29 4.59 -7.97 14.00
N PRO A 30 4.53 -9.26 14.38
CA PRO A 30 5.49 -10.25 13.91
C PRO A 30 5.33 -10.51 12.40
N HIS A 31 6.43 -10.80 11.72
CA HIS A 31 6.42 -11.36 10.37
C HIS A 31 5.84 -12.79 10.39
N VAL A 32 5.50 -13.37 9.23
CA VAL A 32 4.68 -14.60 9.18
C VAL A 32 5.26 -15.78 9.95
N MET A 33 6.59 -15.99 9.89
CA MET A 33 7.22 -17.09 10.64
C MET A 33 7.20 -16.85 12.15
N GLN A 34 7.53 -15.64 12.60
CA GLN A 34 7.46 -15.28 14.01
C GLN A 34 6.01 -15.34 14.54
N PHE A 35 5.04 -14.98 13.71
CA PHE A 35 3.62 -15.12 14.03
C PHE A 35 3.23 -16.58 14.27
N LEU A 36 3.67 -17.51 13.41
CA LEU A 36 3.42 -18.93 13.58
C LEU A 36 4.11 -19.50 14.84
N GLU A 37 5.35 -19.10 15.10
CA GLU A 37 6.10 -19.51 16.30
C GLU A 37 5.44 -19.00 17.59
N LEU A 38 4.99 -17.74 17.59
CA LEU A 38 4.26 -17.17 18.73
C LEU A 38 2.90 -17.86 18.94
N TRP A 39 2.20 -18.22 17.86
CA TRP A 39 0.96 -18.99 17.95
C TRP A 39 1.18 -20.34 18.62
N GLU A 40 2.18 -21.10 18.15
CA GLU A 40 2.53 -22.38 18.73
C GLU A 40 2.90 -22.25 20.21
N TRP A 41 3.83 -21.34 20.53
CA TRP A 41 4.32 -21.17 21.90
C TRP A 41 3.21 -20.75 22.88
N GLN A 42 2.39 -19.76 22.52
CA GLN A 42 1.30 -19.29 23.38
C GLN A 42 0.26 -20.38 23.65
N SER A 43 0.03 -21.27 22.67
CA SER A 43 -0.93 -22.38 22.82
C SER A 43 -0.45 -23.43 23.83
N HIS A 44 0.86 -23.51 24.08
CA HIS A 44 1.48 -24.42 25.03
C HIS A 44 1.79 -23.78 26.40
N ALA A 45 2.11 -22.48 26.43
CA ALA A 45 2.59 -21.79 27.63
C ALA A 45 1.48 -21.33 28.60
N ASP A 46 0.28 -21.01 28.11
CA ASP A 46 -0.77 -20.42 28.92
C ASP A 46 -2.03 -21.31 28.96
N MET A 47 -2.33 -21.89 30.13
CA MET A 47 -3.54 -22.71 30.32
C MET A 47 -4.85 -21.90 30.18
N GLN A 48 -4.82 -20.58 30.39
CA GLN A 48 -6.00 -19.71 30.27
C GLN A 48 -6.22 -19.20 28.84
N LEU A 49 -5.16 -19.09 28.02
CA LEU A 49 -5.22 -18.74 26.60
C LEU A 49 -5.18 -19.95 25.66
N ARG A 50 -5.34 -21.18 26.18
CA ARG A 50 -5.50 -22.39 25.34
C ARG A 50 -6.68 -22.19 24.41
N GLU A 51 -6.39 -21.81 23.16
CA GLU A 51 -7.40 -21.84 22.11
C GLU A 51 -7.87 -23.28 21.94
N THR A 52 -9.17 -23.49 22.09
CA THR A 52 -9.80 -24.77 21.75
C THR A 52 -9.78 -24.91 20.23
N GLY A 53 -8.68 -25.43 19.67
CA GLY A 53 -8.54 -25.59 18.23
C GLY A 53 -7.18 -26.14 17.80
N PRO A 54 -7.04 -26.46 16.49
CA PRO A 54 -5.75 -26.86 15.92
C PRO A 54 -4.70 -25.75 16.06
N VAL A 55 -3.46 -26.16 16.37
CA VAL A 55 -2.28 -25.30 16.59
C VAL A 55 -1.25 -25.65 15.52
N PRO A 56 -0.49 -24.69 14.97
CA PRO A 56 0.52 -24.99 13.97
C PRO A 56 1.64 -25.86 14.54
N SER A 57 2.03 -26.88 13.80
CA SER A 57 3.06 -27.86 14.20
C SER A 57 4.47 -27.27 14.17
N PHE A 58 5.18 -27.26 15.31
CA PHE A 58 6.53 -26.70 15.42
C PHE A 58 7.57 -27.32 14.46
N PRO A 59 7.66 -28.66 14.28
CA PRO A 59 8.53 -29.25 13.26
C PRO A 59 8.26 -28.72 11.86
N GLU A 60 6.99 -28.47 11.54
CA GLU A 60 6.54 -28.02 10.22
C GLU A 60 6.82 -26.53 10.00
N ILE A 61 6.69 -25.70 11.03
CA ILE A 61 7.18 -24.30 11.02
C ILE A 61 8.68 -24.27 10.70
N ARG A 62 9.49 -25.13 11.33
CA ARG A 62 10.93 -25.22 11.04
C ARG A 62 11.24 -25.77 9.65
N ARG A 63 10.40 -26.64 9.09
CA ARG A 63 10.51 -27.09 7.70
C ARG A 63 10.22 -25.92 6.76
N LEU A 64 9.12 -25.20 6.98
CA LEU A 64 8.72 -24.02 6.22
C LEU A 64 9.79 -22.91 6.22
N ALA A 65 10.50 -22.69 7.33
CA ALA A 65 11.60 -21.72 7.39
C ALA A 65 12.75 -22.04 6.40
N ARG A 66 13.02 -23.35 6.22
CA ARG A 66 14.08 -23.88 5.36
C ARG A 66 13.66 -23.98 3.89
N GLU A 67 12.44 -24.42 3.64
CA GLU A 67 11.88 -24.60 2.30
C GLU A 67 11.30 -23.29 1.77
N CYS A 68 12.17 -22.40 1.30
CA CYS A 68 11.75 -21.13 0.69
C CYS A 68 11.70 -21.27 -0.84
N PRO A 69 10.51 -21.28 -1.47
CA PRO A 69 10.45 -21.17 -2.92
C PRO A 69 11.02 -19.82 -3.35
N ARG A 70 11.62 -19.77 -4.54
CA ARG A 70 12.07 -18.50 -5.14
C ARG A 70 10.93 -17.77 -5.84
N ARG A 71 9.97 -18.53 -6.36
CA ARG A 71 8.82 -18.03 -7.09
C ARG A 71 7.65 -18.99 -6.88
N VAL A 72 6.47 -18.42 -6.76
CA VAL A 72 5.19 -19.12 -6.76
C VAL A 72 4.39 -18.60 -7.95
N ASP A 73 3.94 -19.48 -8.83
CA ASP A 73 3.12 -19.14 -9.98
C ASP A 73 1.67 -19.57 -9.75
N TYR A 74 0.73 -18.90 -10.43
CA TYR A 74 -0.72 -19.16 -10.29
C TYR A 74 -1.11 -20.64 -10.43
N ASN A 75 -0.48 -21.38 -11.34
CA ASN A 75 -0.77 -22.80 -11.60
C ASN A 75 -0.30 -23.74 -10.48
N GLN A 76 0.51 -23.27 -9.53
CA GLN A 76 0.98 -24.05 -8.39
C GLN A 76 0.05 -23.96 -7.18
N LEU A 77 -0.86 -22.97 -7.16
CA LEU A 77 -1.75 -22.73 -6.04
C LEU A 77 -2.68 -23.92 -5.80
N LYS A 78 -2.79 -24.35 -4.54
CA LYS A 78 -3.62 -25.49 -4.10
C LYS A 78 -4.43 -25.16 -2.85
N GLY A 79 -4.85 -23.91 -2.69
CA GLY A 79 -5.53 -23.42 -1.49
C GLY A 79 -4.67 -23.63 -0.24
N ASP A 80 -5.24 -24.22 0.81
CA ASP A 80 -4.51 -24.49 2.06
C ASP A 80 -3.32 -25.45 1.90
N ALA A 81 -3.22 -26.22 0.81
CA ALA A 81 -2.04 -27.06 0.57
C ALA A 81 -0.84 -26.27 0.02
N TYR A 82 -1.08 -25.14 -0.66
CA TYR A 82 -0.02 -24.30 -1.21
C TYR A 82 -0.59 -22.92 -1.62
N ASP A 83 -0.27 -21.88 -0.85
CA ASP A 83 -0.71 -20.52 -1.14
C ASP A 83 0.31 -19.69 -1.96
N PHE A 84 -0.01 -18.44 -2.27
CA PHE A 84 0.80 -17.50 -3.04
C PHE A 84 2.13 -17.12 -2.37
N GLN A 85 2.28 -17.33 -1.06
CA GLN A 85 3.55 -17.22 -0.32
C GLN A 85 4.29 -18.56 -0.23
N GLY A 86 3.74 -19.59 -0.88
CA GLY A 86 4.25 -20.96 -0.86
C GLY A 86 4.13 -21.60 0.52
N ILE A 87 3.10 -21.22 1.29
CA ILE A 87 2.80 -21.78 2.61
C ILE A 87 1.82 -22.93 2.44
N GLY A 88 2.21 -24.11 2.91
CA GLY A 88 1.35 -25.28 3.05
C GLY A 88 0.68 -25.29 4.41
N TRP A 89 -0.47 -24.63 4.53
CA TRP A 89 -1.26 -24.54 5.77
C TRP A 89 -1.68 -25.93 6.27
N ASN A 90 -2.10 -26.82 5.38
CA ASN A 90 -2.44 -28.21 5.73
C ASN A 90 -1.29 -28.94 6.45
N ASP A 91 -0.06 -28.74 5.98
CA ASP A 91 1.13 -29.35 6.57
C ASP A 91 1.39 -28.79 7.98
N LEU A 92 1.11 -27.51 8.20
CA LEU A 92 1.17 -26.91 9.53
C LEU A 92 0.07 -27.45 10.47
N GLY A 93 -0.96 -28.13 9.97
CA GLY A 93 -2.08 -28.63 10.79
C GLY A 93 -3.15 -27.57 11.10
N VAL A 94 -3.13 -26.44 10.39
CA VAL A 94 -4.09 -25.33 10.53
C VAL A 94 -4.56 -24.86 9.15
N SER A 95 -5.73 -24.22 9.06
CA SER A 95 -6.14 -23.58 7.79
C SER A 95 -5.60 -22.15 7.71
N ARG A 96 -5.46 -21.63 6.48
CA ARG A 96 -5.13 -20.22 6.26
C ARG A 96 -6.14 -19.27 6.90
N ASN A 97 -7.43 -19.64 6.88
CA ASN A 97 -8.50 -18.86 7.49
C ASN A 97 -8.31 -18.76 9.02
N MET A 98 -7.94 -19.86 9.69
CA MET A 98 -7.61 -19.81 11.12
C MET A 98 -6.43 -18.88 11.39
N ALA A 99 -5.37 -18.97 10.59
CA ALA A 99 -4.23 -18.08 10.69
C ALA A 99 -4.63 -16.61 10.51
N ARG A 100 -5.48 -16.31 9.52
CA ARG A 100 -6.01 -14.96 9.28
C ARG A 100 -6.84 -14.44 10.46
N ARG A 101 -7.74 -15.25 11.01
CA ARG A 101 -8.55 -14.87 12.19
C ARG A 101 -7.67 -14.58 13.40
N ARG A 102 -6.68 -15.43 13.67
CA ARG A 102 -5.72 -15.19 14.75
C ARG A 102 -4.90 -13.94 14.48
N ARG A 103 -4.38 -13.78 13.25
CA ARG A 103 -3.62 -12.59 12.83
C ARG A 103 -4.40 -11.32 13.12
N MET A 104 -5.66 -11.24 12.73
CA MET A 104 -6.53 -10.08 13.02
C MET A 104 -6.79 -9.87 14.52
N ALA A 105 -6.91 -10.95 15.31
CA ALA A 105 -7.13 -10.85 16.75
C ALA A 105 -5.88 -10.39 17.51
N THR A 106 -4.69 -10.70 17.00
CA THR A 106 -3.40 -10.36 17.61
C THR A 106 -2.72 -9.15 16.98
N PHE A 107 -3.26 -8.58 15.90
CA PHE A 107 -2.67 -7.44 15.22
C PHE A 107 -2.93 -6.16 16.01
N HIS A 108 -1.87 -5.40 16.27
CA HIS A 108 -1.95 -4.14 16.98
C HIS A 108 -1.70 -3.00 16.01
N ASN A 109 -2.70 -2.13 15.84
CA ASN A 109 -2.52 -0.89 15.08
C ASN A 109 -1.74 0.11 15.92
N TYR A 110 -0.68 0.66 15.33
CA TYR A 110 -0.11 1.90 15.83
C TYR A 110 -1.09 3.06 15.56
N VAL A 111 -1.29 3.97 16.50
CA VAL A 111 -2.11 5.18 16.31
C VAL A 111 -1.41 6.36 16.97
N ASN A 112 -1.41 7.54 16.34
CA ASN A 112 -0.86 8.74 16.99
C ASN A 112 -1.89 9.38 17.91
N ARG A 113 -3.17 9.18 17.61
CA ARG A 113 -4.30 9.66 18.43
C ARG A 113 -5.01 8.46 19.03
N SER A 114 -5.06 8.40 20.35
CA SER A 114 -5.72 7.31 21.07
C SER A 114 -7.15 7.07 20.57
N GLN A 115 -7.49 5.81 20.29
CA GLN A 115 -8.80 5.36 19.80
C GLN A 115 -9.21 5.91 18.42
N SER A 116 -8.30 6.55 17.67
CA SER A 116 -8.59 7.09 16.33
C SER A 116 -8.96 6.00 15.33
N ASP A 117 -8.45 4.79 15.48
CA ASP A 117 -8.71 3.66 14.62
C ASP A 117 -10.04 2.96 14.97
N SER A 118 -10.62 3.24 16.14
CA SER A 118 -11.87 2.64 16.60
C SER A 118 -13.04 2.96 15.67
N ARG A 119 -14.02 2.07 15.61
CA ARG A 119 -15.24 2.28 14.84
C ARG A 119 -16.18 3.17 15.65
N HIS A 120 -16.46 4.38 15.18
CA HIS A 120 -17.46 5.23 15.81
C HIS A 120 -18.85 4.95 15.24
N ASN A 121 -19.85 4.82 16.12
CA ASN A 121 -21.25 4.65 15.70
C ASN A 121 -21.79 5.85 14.90
N ALA A 122 -21.13 7.01 15.00
CA ALA A 122 -21.46 8.22 14.24
C ALA A 122 -20.65 8.35 12.93
N SER A 123 -19.61 7.55 12.70
CA SER A 123 -18.81 7.65 11.48
C SER A 123 -19.52 6.93 10.33
N SER A 124 -19.60 7.59 9.18
CA SER A 124 -20.13 7.04 7.93
C SER A 124 -19.19 6.01 7.29
N ASP A 125 -18.32 5.37 8.08
CA ASP A 125 -17.28 4.46 7.63
C ASP A 125 -17.91 3.19 7.08
N ARG A 126 -18.00 3.12 5.75
CA ARG A 126 -18.61 1.98 5.07
C ARG A 126 -17.58 0.88 4.92
N LEU A 127 -17.93 -0.30 5.41
CA LEU A 127 -17.25 -1.52 5.00
C LEU A 127 -17.81 -1.93 3.64
N LEU A 128 -16.92 -2.10 2.68
CA LEU A 128 -17.31 -2.36 1.29
C LEU A 128 -17.53 -3.84 1.05
N ARG A 129 -18.49 -4.14 0.17
CA ARG A 129 -18.84 -5.51 -0.19
C ARG A 129 -17.74 -6.12 -1.08
N PRO A 130 -17.13 -7.28 -0.71
CA PRO A 130 -16.06 -7.90 -1.46
C PRO A 130 -16.60 -8.77 -2.61
N VAL A 131 -17.24 -8.16 -3.61
CA VAL A 131 -17.94 -8.88 -4.70
C VAL A 131 -17.27 -8.73 -6.07
N GLU A 132 -16.28 -7.86 -6.17
CA GLU A 132 -15.59 -7.57 -7.44
C GLU A 132 -14.42 -8.55 -7.68
N ASN A 133 -13.96 -8.58 -8.92
CA ASN A 133 -12.77 -9.33 -9.34
C ASN A 133 -12.09 -8.60 -10.51
N TYR A 134 -11.29 -7.59 -10.17
CA TYR A 134 -10.57 -6.74 -11.12
C TYR A 134 -9.25 -7.37 -11.56
N PHE A 135 -8.47 -7.89 -10.61
CA PHE A 135 -7.12 -8.41 -10.83
C PHE A 135 -6.99 -9.85 -10.36
N ARG A 136 -6.33 -10.71 -11.12
CA ARG A 136 -6.03 -12.09 -10.74
C ARG A 136 -4.58 -12.24 -10.37
N TYR A 137 -4.29 -13.07 -9.37
CA TYR A 137 -2.92 -13.46 -9.06
C TYR A 137 -2.21 -14.10 -10.26
N LYS A 138 -0.97 -13.66 -10.53
CA LYS A 138 -0.13 -14.25 -11.58
C LYS A 138 1.06 -14.99 -11.00
N SER A 139 1.84 -14.29 -10.18
CA SER A 139 3.06 -14.82 -9.57
C SER A 139 3.48 -14.01 -8.34
N MET A 140 4.30 -14.63 -7.50
CA MET A 140 5.03 -13.95 -6.43
C MET A 140 6.47 -14.45 -6.43
N ASP A 141 7.41 -13.54 -6.70
CA ASP A 141 8.83 -13.81 -6.54
C ASP A 141 9.21 -13.54 -5.08
N ILE A 142 9.57 -14.60 -4.34
CA ILE A 142 9.85 -14.53 -2.91
C ILE A 142 11.26 -13.99 -2.69
N ARG A 143 11.36 -12.89 -1.94
CA ARG A 143 12.59 -12.14 -1.70
C ARG A 143 12.80 -11.91 -0.21
N ARG A 144 14.03 -12.18 0.25
CA ARG A 144 14.47 -11.96 1.64
C ARG A 144 15.41 -10.75 1.77
N ASP A 145 15.68 -10.10 0.66
CA ASP A 145 16.58 -8.96 0.53
C ASP A 145 15.85 -7.61 0.47
N VAL A 146 14.52 -7.60 0.54
CA VAL A 146 13.69 -6.39 0.64
C VAL A 146 13.91 -5.73 2.00
N ARG A 147 14.16 -4.43 2.02
CA ARG A 147 14.42 -3.67 3.24
C ARG A 147 13.37 -2.59 3.46
N LEU A 148 12.67 -2.70 4.58
CA LEU A 148 11.77 -1.69 5.09
C LEU A 148 12.37 -1.14 6.39
N LEU A 149 12.83 0.12 6.36
CA LEU A 149 13.56 0.73 7.48
C LEU A 149 12.68 1.57 8.41
N HIS A 150 11.52 2.05 7.93
CA HIS A 150 10.61 2.86 8.71
C HIS A 150 9.21 2.24 8.67
N PHE A 151 8.64 1.87 9.82
CA PHE A 151 7.34 1.19 9.86
C PHE A 151 6.12 2.10 9.56
N GLN A 152 6.26 3.42 9.48
CA GLN A 152 5.13 4.29 9.08
C GLN A 152 5.15 4.70 7.59
N LEU A 153 6.30 4.62 6.91
CA LEU A 153 6.45 5.05 5.51
C LEU A 153 6.37 3.82 4.59
N ARG A 154 5.54 3.84 3.54
CA ARG A 154 5.30 2.69 2.64
C ARG A 154 5.25 3.03 1.15
N ASN A 155 6.23 3.79 0.68
CA ASN A 155 6.39 4.10 -0.73
C ASN A 155 7.79 3.70 -1.20
N ILE A 156 8.15 2.43 -1.04
CA ILE A 156 9.48 1.89 -1.38
C ILE A 156 9.45 0.95 -2.60
N LEU A 157 8.37 1.04 -3.39
CA LEU A 157 8.19 0.30 -4.64
C LEU A 157 8.19 1.29 -5.81
N GLY A 158 9.20 1.21 -6.68
CA GLY A 158 9.22 1.92 -7.96
C GLY A 158 8.86 0.96 -9.09
N VAL A 159 8.00 1.36 -10.02
CA VAL A 159 7.66 0.54 -11.19
C VAL A 159 7.78 1.42 -12.42
N ALA A 160 8.74 1.10 -13.29
CA ALA A 160 8.90 1.78 -14.57
C ALA A 160 8.05 1.08 -15.63
N SER A 161 8.15 -0.24 -15.71
CA SER A 161 7.42 -1.02 -16.72
C SER A 161 7.04 -2.40 -16.19
N ARG A 162 6.33 -3.19 -17.01
CA ARG A 162 5.98 -4.59 -16.71
C ARG A 162 7.17 -5.47 -16.36
N THR A 163 8.37 -5.12 -16.84
CA THR A 163 9.61 -5.90 -16.67
C THR A 163 10.63 -5.19 -15.77
N ARG A 164 10.32 -4.01 -15.24
CA ARG A 164 11.26 -3.19 -14.47
C ARG A 164 10.60 -2.66 -13.21
N THR A 165 10.76 -3.43 -12.14
CA THR A 165 10.33 -3.11 -10.78
C THR A 165 11.54 -2.86 -9.90
N PHE A 166 11.47 -1.90 -9.01
CA PHE A 166 12.56 -1.48 -8.14
C PHE A 166 12.16 -1.51 -6.68
N TYR A 167 13.06 -1.99 -5.83
CA TYR A 167 12.87 -2.01 -4.39
C TYR A 167 14.22 -1.87 -3.66
N PRO A 168 14.25 -1.31 -2.44
CA PRO A 168 15.47 -1.17 -1.67
C PRO A 168 15.91 -2.51 -1.04
N SER A 169 17.21 -2.73 -1.09
CA SER A 169 17.93 -3.78 -0.37
C SER A 169 18.95 -3.15 0.58
N PHE A 170 19.75 -3.96 1.27
CA PHE A 170 20.63 -3.51 2.36
C PHE A 170 21.65 -2.45 1.99
N THR A 171 22.18 -2.49 0.77
CA THR A 171 23.26 -1.61 0.30
C THR A 171 23.03 -1.13 -1.14
N SER A 172 21.84 -1.39 -1.67
CA SER A 172 21.52 -1.13 -3.07
C SER A 172 20.02 -1.06 -3.31
N ILE A 173 19.62 -0.48 -4.43
CA ILE A 173 18.29 -0.66 -5.00
C ILE A 173 18.38 -1.75 -6.05
N LYS A 174 17.50 -2.74 -5.96
CA LYS A 174 17.37 -3.84 -6.92
C LYS A 174 16.46 -3.44 -8.06
N GLU A 175 16.80 -3.86 -9.28
CA GLU A 175 15.88 -3.91 -10.43
C GLU A 175 15.51 -5.38 -10.62
N HIS A 176 14.23 -5.66 -10.52
CA HIS A 176 13.63 -6.98 -10.63
C HIS A 176 12.69 -6.99 -11.82
N ASP A 177 12.76 -8.05 -12.62
CA ASP A 177 11.80 -8.32 -13.68
C ASP A 177 10.74 -9.31 -13.17
N PRO A 178 9.50 -8.85 -12.87
CA PRO A 178 8.45 -9.73 -12.37
C PRO A 178 8.03 -10.82 -13.37
N THR A 179 8.30 -10.63 -14.66
CA THR A 179 7.93 -11.61 -15.70
C THR A 179 8.88 -12.81 -15.69
N THR A 180 10.19 -12.56 -15.58
CA THR A 180 11.23 -13.60 -15.62
C THR A 180 11.74 -14.03 -14.25
N GLY A 181 11.54 -13.20 -13.22
CA GLY A 181 12.06 -13.41 -11.86
C GLY A 181 13.55 -13.07 -11.69
N ILE A 182 14.17 -12.44 -12.69
CA ILE A 182 15.60 -12.10 -12.69
C ILE A 182 15.83 -10.76 -11.98
N ASP A 183 16.84 -10.70 -11.11
CA ASP A 183 17.28 -9.47 -10.46
C ASP A 183 18.66 -9.01 -10.92
N LYS A 184 18.84 -7.69 -10.94
CA LYS A 184 20.14 -7.00 -11.04
C LYS A 184 20.17 -5.80 -10.10
N THR A 185 21.35 -5.24 -9.90
CA THR A 185 21.50 -4.02 -9.08
C THR A 185 21.24 -2.78 -9.94
N ALA A 186 20.25 -1.98 -9.54
CA ALA A 186 19.90 -0.72 -10.20
C ALA A 186 20.76 0.45 -9.70
N MET A 187 21.00 0.52 -8.39
CA MET A 187 21.79 1.57 -7.76
C MET A 187 22.55 0.97 -6.60
N ARG A 188 23.83 1.26 -6.46
CA ARG A 188 24.65 0.81 -5.33
C ARG A 188 25.08 2.04 -4.54
N PHE A 189 25.03 1.93 -3.22
CA PHE A 189 25.48 2.99 -2.34
C PHE A 189 26.85 2.62 -1.77
N ASP A 190 27.82 3.53 -1.92
CA ASP A 190 29.20 3.30 -1.45
C ASP A 190 29.31 3.45 0.08
N ASN A 191 28.38 4.18 0.71
CA ASN A 191 28.32 4.43 2.15
C ASN A 191 27.04 3.86 2.78
N HIS A 192 27.12 3.47 4.05
CA HIS A 192 25.99 2.91 4.81
C HIS A 192 24.83 3.92 4.96
N SER A 193 25.11 5.23 4.99
CA SER A 193 24.08 6.28 5.09
C SER A 193 23.23 6.41 3.83
N GLY A 194 23.81 6.24 2.64
CA GLY A 194 23.08 6.27 1.35
C GLY A 194 22.17 5.04 1.15
N ALA A 195 22.42 3.96 1.90
CA ALA A 195 21.60 2.76 1.87
C ALA A 195 20.27 2.89 2.65
N HIS A 196 20.10 3.97 3.43
CA HIS A 196 18.87 4.20 4.19
C HIS A 196 17.80 4.85 3.31
N VAL A 197 17.25 4.06 2.38
CA VAL A 197 16.14 4.48 1.52
C VAL A 197 14.84 4.50 2.33
N SER A 198 14.18 5.65 2.39
CA SER A 198 12.87 5.83 3.03
C SER A 198 11.72 5.83 2.02
N THR A 199 11.99 6.23 0.78
CA THR A 199 10.99 6.33 -0.29
C THR A 199 11.64 6.14 -1.66
N LEU A 200 10.92 5.58 -2.62
CA LEU A 200 11.39 5.21 -3.94
C LEU A 200 10.27 5.40 -4.96
N THR A 201 10.58 6.00 -6.10
CA THR A 201 9.68 6.01 -7.25
C THR A 201 10.46 5.86 -8.56
N ALA A 202 9.77 5.38 -9.58
CA ALA A 202 10.33 5.20 -10.92
C ALA A 202 9.32 5.65 -11.97
N SER A 203 9.85 6.20 -13.05
CA SER A 203 9.18 6.41 -14.34
C SER A 203 9.89 5.56 -15.39
N ASP A 204 9.44 5.59 -16.64
CA ASP A 204 10.12 4.89 -17.75
C ASP A 204 11.60 5.29 -17.89
N GLU A 205 11.92 6.55 -17.59
CA GLU A 205 13.24 7.14 -17.85
C GLU A 205 14.09 7.36 -16.60
N ILE A 206 13.48 7.53 -15.42
CA ILE A 206 14.18 7.97 -14.20
C ILE A 206 13.77 7.08 -13.01
N LEU A 207 14.77 6.65 -12.25
CA LEU A 207 14.63 6.04 -10.93
C LEU A 207 15.16 7.02 -9.88
N ILE A 208 14.36 7.28 -8.83
CA ILE A 208 14.74 8.19 -7.74
C ILE A 208 14.42 7.59 -6.37
N ALA A 209 15.33 7.81 -5.43
CA ALA A 209 15.24 7.37 -4.04
C ALA A 209 15.49 8.54 -3.09
N GLY A 210 14.61 8.68 -2.10
CA GLY A 210 14.79 9.58 -0.96
C GLY A 210 15.39 8.83 0.23
N GLY A 211 16.27 9.52 0.96
CA GLY A 211 16.96 8.98 2.13
C GLY A 211 16.44 9.53 3.46
N PHE A 212 16.92 8.92 4.54
CA PHE A 212 16.62 9.33 5.93
C PHE A 212 17.29 10.65 6.35
N TYR A 213 18.38 11.03 5.69
CA TYR A 213 19.24 12.14 6.12
C TYR A 213 19.12 13.36 5.21
N GLY A 214 17.94 13.57 4.61
CA GLY A 214 17.71 14.68 3.69
C GLY A 214 18.45 14.57 2.37
N THR A 215 19.07 13.42 2.06
CA THR A 215 19.69 13.15 0.76
C THR A 215 18.71 12.48 -0.19
N TYR A 216 18.95 12.64 -1.48
CA TYR A 216 18.29 11.86 -2.53
C TYR A 216 19.29 11.42 -3.58
N HIS A 217 18.98 10.30 -4.23
CA HIS A 217 19.76 9.76 -5.32
C HIS A 217 18.85 9.45 -6.50
N TYR A 218 19.29 9.75 -7.72
CA TYR A 218 18.56 9.35 -8.92
C TYR A 218 19.50 8.92 -10.04
N ARG A 219 18.94 8.21 -11.01
CA ARG A 219 19.64 7.82 -12.23
C ARG A 219 18.67 7.77 -13.40
N HIS A 220 19.22 8.00 -14.60
CA HIS A 220 18.52 7.67 -15.83
C HIS A 220 18.55 6.16 -16.09
N LEU A 221 17.45 5.65 -16.62
CA LEU A 221 17.20 4.24 -16.83
C LEU A 221 17.64 3.75 -18.22
N ASP A 222 17.79 4.67 -19.19
CA ASP A 222 18.23 4.40 -20.58
C ASP A 222 19.73 4.58 -20.80
N SER A 223 20.48 4.95 -19.75
CA SER A 223 21.92 5.16 -19.86
C SER A 223 22.64 3.83 -20.13
N THR A 224 22.97 3.57 -21.40
CA THR A 224 23.81 2.44 -21.85
C THR A 224 25.26 2.55 -21.38
N ARG A 225 25.68 3.75 -20.97
CA ARG A 225 26.89 3.97 -20.18
C ARG A 225 26.54 3.74 -18.71
N GLY A 226 27.14 2.72 -18.10
CA GLY A 226 26.98 2.51 -16.67
C GLY A 226 27.43 3.74 -15.87
N SER A 227 26.72 4.00 -14.76
CA SER A 227 27.20 4.57 -13.49
C SER A 227 26.92 6.03 -13.08
N ASP A 228 26.29 6.90 -13.88
CA ASP A 228 25.99 8.24 -13.37
C ASP A 228 24.76 8.20 -12.43
N ILE A 229 25.05 7.93 -11.15
CA ILE A 229 24.13 8.14 -10.03
C ILE A 229 24.35 9.59 -9.59
N TYR A 230 23.29 10.39 -9.69
CA TYR A 230 23.30 11.75 -9.19
C TYR A 230 22.88 11.74 -7.73
N GLU A 231 23.56 12.54 -6.92
CA GLU A 231 23.24 12.77 -5.52
C GLU A 231 22.88 14.24 -5.32
N GLY A 232 21.92 14.50 -4.44
CA GLY A 232 21.59 15.84 -3.99
C GLY A 232 21.15 15.85 -2.53
N GLN A 233 21.16 17.06 -1.96
CA GLN A 233 20.75 17.31 -0.58
C GLN A 233 19.50 18.20 -0.60
N LEU A 234 18.43 17.76 0.07
CA LEU A 234 17.21 18.51 0.31
C LEU A 234 17.34 19.41 1.54
N THR A 235 17.90 18.88 2.63
CA THR A 235 17.94 19.54 3.95
C THR A 235 19.03 18.95 4.83
N ASN A 236 19.64 19.75 5.70
CA ASN A 236 20.58 19.27 6.73
C ASN A 236 19.92 19.14 8.10
N HIS A 237 18.58 19.24 8.17
CA HIS A 237 17.84 19.14 9.42
C HIS A 237 17.94 17.71 10.00
N ASN A 238 18.02 17.60 11.34
CA ASN A 238 18.12 16.30 12.02
C ASN A 238 16.91 15.40 11.76
N SER A 239 15.74 16.00 11.48
CA SER A 239 14.52 15.31 11.06
C SER A 239 14.34 15.37 9.54
N GLY A 240 15.42 15.20 8.77
CA GLY A 240 15.43 15.35 7.31
C GLY A 240 14.89 14.15 6.51
N ILE A 241 14.15 13.22 7.13
CA ILE A 241 13.68 12.01 6.43
C ILE A 241 12.81 12.41 5.24
N THR A 242 13.08 11.82 4.07
CA THR A 242 12.23 12.00 2.89
C THR A 242 11.06 11.02 2.97
N ASN A 243 9.86 11.50 3.23
CA ASN A 243 8.69 10.64 3.45
C ASN A 243 8.05 10.20 2.13
N HIS A 244 8.03 11.07 1.12
CA HIS A 244 7.49 10.76 -0.20
C HIS A 244 8.22 11.50 -1.32
N VAL A 245 8.35 10.84 -2.47
CA VAL A 245 8.87 11.43 -3.71
C VAL A 245 7.91 11.16 -4.86
N GLN A 246 7.64 12.17 -5.69
CA GLN A 246 6.84 12.06 -6.91
C GLN A 246 7.60 12.68 -8.09
N ILE A 247 7.80 11.91 -9.16
CA ILE A 247 8.28 12.44 -10.44
C ILE A 247 7.09 13.00 -11.22
N HIS A 248 7.25 14.18 -11.80
CA HIS A 248 6.28 14.76 -12.71
C HIS A 248 6.96 15.67 -13.74
N PRO A 249 6.38 15.89 -14.93
CA PRO A 249 6.90 16.90 -15.84
C PRO A 249 6.60 18.30 -15.29
N SER A 250 7.38 19.27 -15.75
CA SER A 250 7.01 20.68 -15.63
C SER A 250 5.76 20.98 -16.47
N ARG A 251 4.94 21.93 -16.00
CA ARG A 251 3.70 22.32 -16.71
C ARG A 251 3.99 23.02 -18.05
N ASN A 252 5.13 23.69 -18.14
CA ASN A 252 5.49 24.53 -19.30
C ASN A 252 6.68 23.96 -20.09
N SER A 253 7.29 22.86 -19.64
CA SER A 253 8.44 22.24 -20.29
C SER A 253 8.43 20.72 -20.12
N HIS A 254 9.18 20.01 -20.96
CA HIS A 254 9.40 18.57 -20.81
C HIS A 254 10.48 18.25 -19.75
N THR A 255 10.82 19.21 -18.90
CA THR A 255 11.83 19.02 -17.86
C THR A 255 11.26 18.10 -16.77
N PRO A 256 11.96 17.01 -16.43
CA PRO A 256 11.53 16.15 -15.34
C PRO A 256 11.80 16.84 -14.00
N LEU A 257 10.75 16.96 -13.18
CA LEU A 257 10.81 17.48 -11.82
C LEU A 257 10.58 16.33 -10.83
N ALA A 258 11.17 16.46 -9.64
CA ALA A 258 10.87 15.61 -8.50
C ALA A 258 10.38 16.47 -7.33
N ALA A 259 9.18 16.16 -6.85
CA ALA A 259 8.60 16.75 -5.66
C ALA A 259 8.86 15.86 -4.45
N PHE A 260 9.36 16.44 -3.37
CA PHE A 260 9.76 15.77 -2.14
C PHE A 260 8.97 16.32 -0.96
N ALA A 261 8.36 15.40 -0.22
CA ALA A 261 7.78 15.67 1.09
C ALA A 261 8.75 15.16 2.17
N SER A 262 9.13 16.03 3.10
CA SER A 262 10.13 15.73 4.12
C SER A 262 9.57 15.90 5.54
N ASN A 263 10.18 15.16 6.47
CA ASN A 263 9.83 15.17 7.89
C ASN A 263 10.29 16.43 8.63
N ASP A 264 11.02 17.32 7.95
CA ASP A 264 11.44 18.64 8.45
C ASP A 264 10.42 19.74 8.12
N PHE A 265 9.22 19.34 7.69
CA PHE A 265 8.09 20.18 7.30
C PHE A 265 8.29 20.85 5.93
N GLY A 266 9.41 20.58 5.26
CA GLY A 266 9.71 21.11 3.95
C GLY A 266 9.07 20.30 2.84
N PHE A 267 8.51 21.03 1.88
CA PHE A 267 8.15 20.55 0.56
C PHE A 267 9.06 21.17 -0.48
N ARG A 268 9.75 20.33 -1.26
CA ARG A 268 10.78 20.79 -2.19
C ARG A 268 10.54 20.23 -3.57
N VAL A 269 10.72 21.05 -4.59
CA VAL A 269 10.71 20.63 -5.98
C VAL A 269 12.12 20.78 -6.54
N VAL A 270 12.64 19.72 -7.13
CA VAL A 270 13.95 19.66 -7.74
C VAL A 270 13.79 19.52 -9.25
N ASP A 271 14.52 20.35 -9.99
CA ASP A 271 14.77 20.13 -11.42
C ASP A 271 15.84 19.05 -11.58
N LEU A 272 15.45 17.89 -12.10
CA LEU A 272 16.34 16.74 -12.27
C LEU A 272 17.32 16.91 -13.43
N ALA A 273 17.06 17.80 -14.39
CA ALA A 273 18.01 18.09 -15.46
C ALA A 273 19.18 18.94 -14.95
N GLN A 274 18.93 19.81 -13.96
CA GLN A 274 19.94 20.69 -13.36
C GLN A 274 20.45 20.22 -11.99
N ASN A 275 19.82 19.20 -11.41
CA ASN A 275 20.04 18.75 -10.03
C ASN A 275 19.96 19.90 -9.00
N ARG A 276 18.91 20.73 -9.11
CA ARG A 276 18.76 21.94 -8.29
C ARG A 276 17.35 22.08 -7.74
N ILE A 277 17.23 22.47 -6.47
CA ILE A 277 15.96 22.87 -5.87
C ILE A 277 15.45 24.14 -6.56
N VAL A 278 14.25 24.08 -7.14
CA VAL A 278 13.59 25.20 -7.82
C VAL A 278 12.46 25.82 -7.00
N SER A 279 11.93 25.08 -6.02
CA SER A 279 10.95 25.57 -5.07
C SER A 279 11.15 24.90 -3.71
N GLU A 280 11.02 25.67 -2.64
CA GLU A 280 11.03 25.22 -1.25
C GLU A 280 9.91 25.95 -0.50
N ILE A 281 9.02 25.19 0.11
CA ILE A 281 7.88 25.68 0.88
C ILE A 281 7.88 24.94 2.21
N MET A 282 7.74 25.67 3.31
CA MET A 282 7.65 25.09 4.65
C MET A 282 6.19 25.12 5.12
N TYR A 283 5.71 24.01 5.66
CA TYR A 283 4.39 23.89 6.27
C TYR A 283 4.48 23.80 7.80
N ASP A 284 3.34 23.78 8.47
CA ASP A 284 3.27 23.73 9.93
C ASP A 284 3.33 22.31 10.52
N PHE A 285 3.51 21.28 9.67
CA PHE A 285 3.62 19.88 10.09
C PHE A 285 4.46 19.04 9.12
N ALA A 286 4.93 17.88 9.58
CA ALA A 286 5.69 16.93 8.76
C ALA A 286 4.81 16.28 7.68
N MET A 287 5.22 16.37 6.42
CA MET A 287 4.44 15.84 5.31
C MET A 287 4.78 14.38 5.04
N ASN A 288 3.77 13.54 4.87
CA ASN A 288 3.96 12.10 4.64
C ASN A 288 3.73 11.68 3.19
N CYS A 289 2.83 12.36 2.47
CA CYS A 289 2.54 12.07 1.07
C CYS A 289 1.97 13.32 0.37
N SER A 290 2.19 13.40 -0.94
CA SER A 290 1.51 14.37 -1.79
C SER A 290 1.23 13.79 -3.17
N ALA A 291 0.20 14.29 -3.85
CA ALA A 291 -0.10 13.96 -5.23
C ALA A 291 -0.59 15.19 -6.00
N LEU A 292 -0.15 15.32 -7.25
CA LEU A 292 -0.61 16.36 -8.19
C LEU A 292 -1.94 16.00 -8.84
N SER A 293 -2.74 17.04 -9.11
CA SER A 293 -3.84 16.94 -10.06
C SER A 293 -3.33 16.68 -11.48
N PRO A 294 -4.09 16.00 -12.35
CA PRO A 294 -3.70 15.71 -13.73
C PRO A 294 -3.35 16.94 -14.57
N ASP A 295 -3.96 18.10 -14.27
CA ASP A 295 -3.67 19.38 -14.93
C ASP A 295 -2.50 20.15 -14.29
N MET A 296 -1.87 19.59 -13.24
CA MET A 296 -0.72 20.12 -12.51
C MET A 296 -0.96 21.47 -11.83
N ARG A 297 -2.22 21.83 -11.59
CA ARG A 297 -2.57 23.11 -10.92
C ARG A 297 -2.74 22.96 -9.41
N LEU A 298 -3.22 21.81 -8.97
CA LEU A 298 -3.53 21.55 -7.58
C LEU A 298 -2.67 20.41 -7.06
N ARG A 299 -2.45 20.41 -5.75
CA ARG A 299 -1.77 19.34 -5.04
C ARG A 299 -2.57 18.97 -3.80
N VAL A 300 -2.74 17.67 -3.58
CA VAL A 300 -3.20 17.15 -2.29
C VAL A 300 -1.98 16.84 -1.43
N ILE A 301 -2.03 17.21 -0.15
CA ILE A 301 -0.99 16.97 0.84
C ILE A 301 -1.61 16.35 2.08
N VAL A 302 -0.95 15.30 2.59
CA VAL A 302 -1.26 14.68 3.88
C VAL A 302 0.01 14.47 4.68
N GLY A 303 -0.10 14.50 6.01
CA GLY A 303 1.05 14.39 6.91
C GLY A 303 0.66 14.15 8.35
N ASP A 304 1.50 14.62 9.27
CA ASP A 304 1.32 14.56 10.72
C ASP A 304 0.27 15.57 11.23
N HIS A 305 -0.84 15.64 10.51
CA HIS A 305 -1.99 16.47 10.76
C HIS A 305 -3.26 15.72 10.34
N GLN A 306 -4.38 16.00 11.00
CA GLN A 306 -5.65 15.32 10.70
C GLN A 306 -6.26 15.82 9.40
N ASN A 307 -6.13 17.11 9.11
CA ASN A 307 -6.74 17.66 7.91
C ASN A 307 -5.91 17.38 6.66
N VAL A 308 -6.62 17.33 5.52
CA VAL A 308 -6.02 17.21 4.20
C VAL A 308 -5.88 18.60 3.60
N LEU A 309 -4.70 18.97 3.13
CA LEU A 309 -4.51 20.24 2.45
C LEU A 309 -4.68 20.07 0.93
N ILE A 310 -5.39 21.00 0.31
CA ILE A 310 -5.33 21.22 -1.15
C ILE A 310 -4.62 22.54 -1.38
N THR A 311 -3.54 22.51 -2.14
CA THR A 311 -2.71 23.69 -2.40
C THR A 311 -2.64 24.00 -3.88
N ASP A 312 -2.30 25.24 -4.21
CA ASP A 312 -1.74 25.54 -5.51
C ASP A 312 -0.42 24.77 -5.68
N ALA A 313 -0.22 24.14 -6.83
CA ALA A 313 0.91 23.26 -7.07
C ALA A 313 2.23 24.02 -7.31
N GLU A 314 2.18 25.27 -7.75
CA GLU A 314 3.34 26.11 -8.05
C GLU A 314 3.72 26.98 -6.85
N THR A 315 2.75 27.66 -6.23
CA THR A 315 3.00 28.60 -5.13
C THR A 315 3.01 27.95 -3.75
N GLY A 316 2.39 26.78 -3.60
CA GLY A 316 2.18 26.14 -2.30
C GLY A 316 1.10 26.80 -1.43
N GLU A 317 0.38 27.78 -1.96
CA GLU A 317 -0.71 28.44 -1.23
C GLU A 317 -1.79 27.43 -0.84
N ILE A 318 -2.18 27.42 0.44
CA ILE A 318 -3.25 26.55 0.92
C ILE A 318 -4.59 27.11 0.45
N LEU A 319 -5.22 26.39 -0.47
CA LEU A 319 -6.53 26.76 -1.03
C LEU A 319 -7.67 26.13 -0.24
N GLN A 320 -7.47 24.93 0.32
CA GLN A 320 -8.45 24.25 1.16
C GLN A 320 -7.78 23.47 2.29
N ASP A 321 -8.50 23.39 3.41
CA ASP A 321 -8.13 22.65 4.61
C ASP A 321 -9.27 21.68 5.02
N LEU A 322 -9.20 20.44 4.57
CA LEU A 322 -10.32 19.50 4.61
C LEU A 322 -10.31 18.67 5.90
N GLU A 323 -11.16 19.07 6.84
CA GLU A 323 -11.45 18.34 8.08
C GLU A 323 -12.14 16.98 7.87
N GLY A 324 -11.87 16.05 8.80
CA GLY A 324 -12.72 14.89 9.06
C GLY A 324 -11.98 13.59 9.37
N HIS A 325 -10.73 13.44 8.97
CA HIS A 325 -9.91 12.34 9.49
C HIS A 325 -9.62 12.56 10.98
N ARG A 326 -9.30 11.47 11.68
CA ARG A 326 -9.12 11.44 13.14
C ARG A 326 -7.67 11.19 13.56
N ASP A 327 -6.79 10.95 12.61
CA ASP A 327 -5.36 10.72 12.83
C ASP A 327 -4.57 11.18 11.60
N PHE A 328 -3.25 11.04 11.64
CA PHE A 328 -2.31 11.46 10.62
C PHE A 328 -2.52 10.72 9.30
N GLY A 329 -2.28 11.44 8.19
CA GLY A 329 -2.40 10.93 6.84
C GLY A 329 -1.06 10.44 6.31
N PHE A 330 -1.10 9.36 5.53
CA PHE A 330 0.10 8.69 5.03
C PHE A 330 0.05 8.32 3.56
N ALA A 331 -1.15 8.34 2.97
CA ALA A 331 -1.32 8.10 1.55
C ALA A 331 -2.33 9.09 0.99
N CYS A 332 -2.04 9.61 -0.20
CA CYS A 332 -3.01 10.32 -1.00
C CYS A 332 -2.75 10.03 -2.47
N ASP A 333 -3.80 10.14 -3.28
CA ASP A 333 -3.67 10.08 -4.73
C ASP A 333 -4.78 10.89 -5.40
N TRP A 334 -4.47 11.42 -6.58
CA TRP A 334 -5.42 12.17 -7.41
C TRP A 334 -5.80 11.32 -8.61
N ALA A 335 -7.08 11.05 -8.78
CA ALA A 335 -7.54 10.24 -9.89
C ALA A 335 -7.27 10.95 -11.22
N PRO A 336 -6.97 10.18 -12.29
CA PRO A 336 -6.72 10.77 -13.60
C PRO A 336 -7.98 11.39 -14.24
N ASP A 337 -9.17 11.22 -13.63
CA ASP A 337 -10.39 11.96 -14.02
C ASP A 337 -10.34 13.46 -13.67
N GLY A 338 -9.36 13.87 -12.85
CA GLY A 338 -9.13 15.25 -12.43
C GLY A 338 -10.01 15.72 -11.28
N TRP A 339 -11.03 14.96 -10.87
CA TRP A 339 -12.03 15.41 -9.90
C TRP A 339 -12.05 14.57 -8.63
N THR A 340 -11.56 13.35 -8.67
CA THR A 340 -11.61 12.45 -7.51
C THR A 340 -10.28 12.44 -6.78
N VAL A 341 -10.29 12.68 -5.46
CA VAL A 341 -9.09 12.59 -4.61
C VAL A 341 -9.33 11.56 -3.51
N ALA A 342 -8.34 10.71 -3.24
CA ALA A 342 -8.38 9.75 -2.15
C ALA A 342 -7.30 10.08 -1.12
N THR A 343 -7.64 10.00 0.17
CA THR A 343 -6.70 10.16 1.29
C THR A 343 -6.86 9.04 2.31
N GLY A 344 -5.75 8.46 2.74
CA GLY A 344 -5.67 7.33 3.66
C GLY A 344 -4.90 7.69 4.91
N ASN A 345 -5.53 7.47 6.06
CA ASN A 345 -5.02 7.90 7.36
C ASN A 345 -4.92 6.72 8.35
N GLN A 346 -4.22 6.98 9.47
CA GLN A 346 -4.04 6.01 10.54
C GLN A 346 -5.34 5.64 11.26
N ASP A 347 -6.39 6.45 11.10
CA ASP A 347 -7.74 6.21 11.63
C ASP A 347 -8.51 5.07 10.94
N ARG A 348 -7.85 4.31 10.06
CA ARG A 348 -8.42 3.22 9.25
C ARG A 348 -9.51 3.66 8.28
N SER A 349 -9.52 4.94 7.92
CA SER A 349 -10.42 5.46 6.90
C SER A 349 -9.65 5.90 5.64
N ILE A 350 -10.28 5.64 4.51
CA ILE A 350 -9.97 6.23 3.22
C ILE A 350 -11.11 7.20 2.91
N ARG A 351 -10.81 8.49 2.82
CA ARG A 351 -11.78 9.51 2.43
C ARG A 351 -11.64 9.82 0.96
N ILE A 352 -12.79 9.93 0.31
CA ILE A 352 -12.90 10.31 -1.10
C ILE A 352 -13.49 11.71 -1.19
N TRP A 353 -12.84 12.58 -1.95
CA TRP A 353 -13.20 13.98 -2.10
C TRP A 353 -13.52 14.28 -3.58
N ASP A 354 -14.41 15.24 -3.80
CA ASP A 354 -14.71 15.78 -5.13
C ASP A 354 -14.09 17.17 -5.26
N ALA A 355 -13.11 17.32 -6.15
CA ALA A 355 -12.37 18.55 -6.35
C ALA A 355 -13.23 19.70 -6.90
N ARG A 356 -14.42 19.39 -7.44
CA ARG A 356 -15.40 20.39 -7.87
C ARG A 356 -16.18 20.96 -6.68
N LYS A 357 -16.18 20.26 -5.54
CA LYS A 357 -16.92 20.62 -4.34
C LYS A 357 -16.32 20.02 -3.08
N TRP A 358 -15.31 20.68 -2.55
CA TRP A 358 -14.62 20.30 -1.31
C TRP A 358 -15.50 20.43 -0.05
N ARG A 359 -16.36 21.44 -0.04
CA ARG A 359 -17.19 21.84 1.11
C ARG A 359 -18.67 21.94 0.72
N ASN A 360 -19.55 21.78 1.68
CA ASN A 360 -20.98 22.02 1.48
C ASN A 360 -21.31 23.53 1.52
N SER A 361 -22.59 23.89 1.35
CA SER A 361 -23.05 25.29 1.37
C SER A 361 -22.88 25.99 2.72
N LYS A 362 -22.55 25.26 3.80
CA LYS A 362 -22.26 25.80 5.13
C LYS A 362 -20.75 25.98 5.37
N GLY A 363 -19.90 25.60 4.42
CA GLY A 363 -18.44 25.64 4.57
C GLY A 363 -17.84 24.40 5.24
N GLU A 364 -18.63 23.37 5.54
CA GLU A 364 -18.14 22.15 6.19
C GLU A 364 -17.52 21.21 5.13
N SER A 365 -16.36 20.63 5.44
CA SER A 365 -15.68 19.65 4.59
C SER A 365 -16.58 18.45 4.31
N THR A 366 -16.74 18.09 3.03
CA THR A 366 -17.68 17.04 2.63
C THR A 366 -16.97 16.01 1.76
N SER A 367 -16.79 14.80 2.30
CA SER A 367 -16.33 13.66 1.51
C SER A 367 -17.50 13.01 0.75
N VAL A 368 -17.22 12.51 -0.44
CA VAL A 368 -18.14 11.72 -1.27
C VAL A 368 -18.39 10.36 -0.64
N ALA A 369 -17.33 9.76 -0.11
CA ALA A 369 -17.36 8.47 0.56
C ALA A 369 -16.30 8.42 1.67
N VAL A 370 -16.58 7.62 2.69
CA VAL A 370 -15.62 7.22 3.71
C VAL A 370 -15.61 5.70 3.76
N VAL A 371 -14.49 5.12 3.34
CA VAL A 371 -14.29 3.68 3.23
C VAL A 371 -13.40 3.23 4.37
N ARG A 372 -13.82 2.16 5.06
CA ARG A 372 -13.00 1.58 6.13
C ARG A 372 -12.11 0.46 5.58
N THR A 373 -10.87 0.42 6.05
CA THR A 373 -9.92 -0.66 5.77
C THR A 373 -10.17 -1.89 6.65
N GLU A 374 -9.56 -3.03 6.32
CA GLU A 374 -9.81 -4.32 6.98
C GLU A 374 -9.16 -4.42 8.35
N MET A 375 -7.88 -4.07 8.42
CA MET A 375 -7.06 -4.33 9.60
C MET A 375 -6.35 -3.06 10.05
N ALA A 376 -5.67 -2.37 9.13
CA ALA A 376 -4.78 -1.24 9.39
C ALA A 376 -5.02 -0.05 8.44
N GLY A 377 -4.37 1.09 8.69
CA GLY A 377 -4.46 2.28 7.83
C GLY A 377 -3.93 2.01 6.42
N ALA A 378 -4.52 2.65 5.41
CA ALA A 378 -4.02 2.61 4.03
C ALA A 378 -2.74 3.44 3.91
N ARG A 379 -1.65 2.83 3.45
CA ARG A 379 -0.33 3.46 3.33
C ARG A 379 0.14 3.67 1.90
N SER A 380 -0.56 3.07 0.93
CA SER A 380 -0.33 3.32 -0.49
C SER A 380 -1.68 3.33 -1.21
N LEU A 381 -1.99 4.46 -1.86
CA LEU A 381 -3.21 4.67 -2.65
C LEU A 381 -2.83 4.91 -4.10
N ARG A 382 -3.47 4.20 -5.04
CA ARG A 382 -3.27 4.36 -6.48
C ARG A 382 -4.58 4.23 -7.24
N PHE A 383 -4.98 5.26 -7.96
CA PHE A 383 -6.03 5.17 -8.96
C PHE A 383 -5.51 4.49 -10.23
N SER A 384 -6.35 3.65 -10.83
CA SER A 384 -6.03 3.01 -12.11
C SER A 384 -5.93 4.07 -13.23
N PRO A 385 -4.97 3.94 -14.16
CA PRO A 385 -4.92 4.76 -15.37
C PRO A 385 -6.23 4.73 -16.16
N LEU A 386 -6.53 5.82 -16.86
CA LEU A 386 -7.69 5.87 -17.76
C LEU A 386 -7.52 4.88 -18.91
N GLY A 387 -8.62 4.28 -19.36
CA GLY A 387 -8.61 3.28 -20.44
C GLY A 387 -8.13 1.88 -20.02
N SER A 388 -7.70 1.68 -18.77
CA SER A 388 -7.23 0.38 -18.27
C SER A 388 -8.35 -0.63 -17.99
N GLY A 389 -9.62 -0.23 -18.05
CA GLY A 389 -10.77 -1.07 -17.67
C GLY A 389 -11.70 -0.33 -16.72
N LYS A 390 -12.43 -1.05 -15.86
CA LYS A 390 -13.20 -0.39 -14.79
C LYS A 390 -12.24 0.42 -13.92
N ARG A 391 -12.68 1.63 -13.52
CA ARG A 391 -11.88 2.51 -12.66
C ARG A 391 -11.78 1.90 -11.27
N VAL A 392 -10.56 1.72 -10.79
CA VAL A 392 -10.26 1.11 -9.50
C VAL A 392 -9.36 2.04 -8.69
N LEU A 393 -9.64 2.14 -7.38
CA LEU A 393 -8.73 2.68 -6.39
C LEU A 393 -8.09 1.52 -5.64
N VAL A 394 -6.79 1.33 -5.79
CA VAL A 394 -6.04 0.34 -5.02
C VAL A 394 -5.56 1.00 -3.73
N ALA A 395 -5.86 0.36 -2.61
CA ALA A 395 -5.46 0.75 -1.27
C ALA A 395 -4.74 -0.41 -0.60
N ALA A 396 -3.41 -0.32 -0.56
CA ALA A 396 -2.60 -1.21 0.27
C ALA A 396 -2.55 -0.66 1.70
N GLU A 397 -2.97 -1.50 2.64
CA GLU A 397 -2.86 -1.26 4.07
C GLU A 397 -1.41 -1.37 4.53
N GLU A 398 -1.14 -1.00 5.77
CA GLU A 398 0.18 -1.15 6.39
C GLU A 398 0.73 -2.58 6.27
N ALA A 399 -0.15 -3.54 6.54
CA ALA A 399 0.15 -4.95 6.45
C ALA A 399 -1.04 -5.73 5.89
N ASP A 400 -0.70 -6.87 5.30
CA ASP A 400 -1.56 -7.97 4.92
C ASP A 400 -2.61 -7.70 3.83
N PHE A 401 -3.23 -6.52 3.73
CA PHE A 401 -4.40 -6.32 2.89
C PHE A 401 -4.16 -5.32 1.76
N ILE A 402 -4.57 -5.72 0.55
CA ILE A 402 -4.64 -4.88 -0.64
C ILE A 402 -6.09 -4.85 -1.09
N ASN A 403 -6.72 -3.69 -0.98
CA ASN A 403 -8.10 -3.46 -1.36
C ASN A 403 -8.17 -2.80 -2.74
N MET A 404 -8.97 -3.34 -3.64
CA MET A 404 -9.23 -2.78 -4.97
C MET A 404 -10.69 -2.33 -4.99
N ILE A 405 -10.90 -1.03 -4.83
CA ILE A 405 -12.19 -0.41 -4.59
C ILE A 405 -12.75 0.10 -5.93
N ASP A 406 -14.05 -0.08 -6.17
CA ASP A 406 -14.74 0.58 -7.28
C ASP A 406 -14.59 2.10 -7.16
N ALA A 407 -13.83 2.72 -8.05
CA ALA A 407 -13.56 4.16 -8.04
C ALA A 407 -14.67 5.00 -8.67
N GLN A 408 -15.76 4.39 -9.14
CA GLN A 408 -16.93 5.11 -9.63
C GLN A 408 -17.99 5.24 -8.55
N THR A 409 -18.28 4.14 -7.84
CA THR A 409 -19.37 4.12 -6.84
C THR A 409 -18.89 4.10 -5.40
N PHE A 410 -17.67 3.62 -5.14
CA PHE A 410 -17.12 3.40 -3.80
C PHE A 410 -18.02 2.51 -2.92
N LYS A 411 -18.69 1.51 -3.50
CA LYS A 411 -19.63 0.61 -2.81
C LYS A 411 -19.17 -0.85 -2.74
N THR A 412 -18.30 -1.25 -3.64
CA THR A 412 -17.83 -2.64 -3.80
C THR A 412 -16.33 -2.66 -3.95
N ARG A 413 -15.73 -3.82 -3.71
CA ARG A 413 -14.29 -4.03 -3.80
C ARG A 413 -13.94 -5.48 -4.12
N GLN A 414 -12.67 -5.67 -4.44
CA GLN A 414 -11.94 -6.93 -4.32
C GLN A 414 -10.88 -6.76 -3.24
N THR A 415 -10.53 -7.84 -2.52
CA THR A 415 -9.46 -7.82 -1.52
C THR A 415 -8.52 -8.99 -1.77
N VAL A 416 -7.23 -8.69 -1.91
CA VAL A 416 -6.15 -9.66 -1.88
C VAL A 416 -5.45 -9.53 -0.53
N ASP A 417 -5.29 -10.65 0.17
CA ASP A 417 -4.66 -10.66 1.48
C ASP A 417 -3.42 -11.55 1.50
N ILE A 418 -2.37 -11.11 2.17
CA ILE A 418 -1.06 -11.74 2.35
C ILE A 418 -0.65 -11.68 3.82
N PHE A 419 0.41 -12.38 4.24
CA PHE A 419 0.98 -12.20 5.58
C PHE A 419 2.30 -11.43 5.47
N GLY A 420 2.31 -10.19 5.96
CA GLY A 420 3.48 -9.32 5.90
C GLY A 420 3.15 -7.85 5.73
N GLU A 421 4.12 -7.02 6.08
CA GLU A 421 4.13 -5.59 5.76
C GLU A 421 4.10 -5.36 4.25
N LEU A 422 3.42 -4.29 3.80
CA LEU A 422 3.30 -3.94 2.39
C LEU A 422 4.10 -2.68 2.07
N GLY A 423 5.18 -2.79 1.31
CA GLY A 423 6.07 -1.68 0.95
C GLY A 423 5.53 -0.71 -0.11
N GLY A 424 4.38 -1.02 -0.71
CA GLY A 424 3.70 -0.18 -1.69
C GLY A 424 3.04 -1.00 -2.81
N VAL A 425 2.21 -0.31 -3.61
CA VAL A 425 1.59 -0.85 -4.82
C VAL A 425 1.76 0.13 -5.98
N ALA A 426 1.86 -0.40 -7.20
CA ALA A 426 1.93 0.41 -8.41
C ALA A 426 1.36 -0.34 -9.62
N PHE A 427 0.71 0.41 -10.51
CA PHE A 427 0.28 -0.11 -11.80
C PHE A 427 1.46 -0.19 -12.77
N ALA A 428 1.41 -1.17 -13.65
CA ALA A 428 2.30 -1.31 -14.80
C ALA A 428 1.45 -1.58 -16.06
N ASN A 429 2.08 -1.43 -17.24
CA ASN A 429 1.48 -1.81 -18.51
C ASN A 429 0.11 -1.13 -18.73
N ASP A 430 0.05 0.18 -18.53
CA ASP A 430 -1.17 1.00 -18.63
C ASP A 430 -2.33 0.53 -17.73
N GLY A 431 -2.01 -0.04 -16.56
CA GLY A 431 -2.99 -0.51 -15.59
C GLY A 431 -3.49 -1.94 -15.82
N ASN A 432 -2.90 -2.67 -16.77
CA ASN A 432 -3.17 -4.10 -16.98
C ASN A 432 -2.44 -4.99 -15.96
N ASP A 433 -1.35 -4.52 -15.38
CA ASP A 433 -0.64 -5.21 -14.32
C ASP A 433 -0.66 -4.36 -13.05
N LEU A 434 -0.80 -5.02 -11.90
CA LEU A 434 -0.68 -4.42 -10.58
C LEU A 434 0.45 -5.15 -9.84
N ILE A 435 1.47 -4.40 -9.46
CA ILE A 435 2.62 -4.90 -8.72
C ILE A 435 2.48 -4.47 -7.26
N ALA A 436 2.67 -5.42 -6.34
CA ALA A 436 2.67 -5.18 -4.90
C ALA A 436 3.98 -5.69 -4.29
N LEU A 437 4.55 -4.92 -3.38
CA LEU A 437 5.75 -5.30 -2.66
C LEU A 437 5.39 -5.73 -1.24
N SER A 438 5.67 -6.98 -0.89
CA SER A 438 5.64 -7.45 0.49
C SER A 438 7.04 -7.38 1.10
N CYS A 439 7.13 -6.81 2.29
CA CYS A 439 8.37 -6.67 3.05
C CYS A 439 8.51 -7.73 4.15
N ASP A 440 7.72 -8.81 4.12
CA ASP A 440 7.90 -9.93 5.04
C ASP A 440 9.30 -10.54 4.89
N LEU A 441 10.03 -10.66 6.01
CA LEU A 441 11.43 -11.08 6.01
C LEU A 441 11.66 -12.52 5.53
N SER A 442 10.61 -13.34 5.56
CA SER A 442 10.68 -14.78 5.29
C SER A 442 10.01 -15.19 3.99
N ARG A 443 8.84 -14.59 3.71
CA ARG A 443 7.90 -14.93 2.65
C ARG A 443 7.41 -13.68 1.91
N GLY A 444 8.13 -12.57 2.01
CA GLY A 444 7.84 -11.34 1.27
C GLY A 444 8.41 -11.39 -0.14
N GLY A 445 8.29 -10.27 -0.87
CA GLY A 445 8.82 -10.12 -2.22
C GLY A 445 7.87 -9.42 -3.17
N VAL A 446 8.05 -9.64 -4.47
CA VAL A 446 7.32 -8.93 -5.52
C VAL A 446 6.15 -9.79 -5.96
N MET A 447 4.93 -9.35 -5.66
CA MET A 447 3.70 -9.96 -6.12
C MET A 447 3.21 -9.25 -7.38
N ARG A 448 2.77 -10.04 -8.35
CA ARG A 448 2.17 -9.56 -9.59
C ARG A 448 0.75 -10.06 -9.73
N LEU A 449 -0.14 -9.13 -10.01
CA LEU A 449 -1.54 -9.36 -10.33
C LEU A 449 -1.81 -8.86 -11.75
N GLU A 450 -2.57 -9.62 -12.53
CA GLU A 450 -2.92 -9.33 -13.92
C GLU A 450 -4.40 -9.01 -14.01
N ARG A 451 -4.75 -7.93 -14.70
CA ARG A 451 -6.14 -7.49 -14.85
C ARG A 451 -6.96 -8.54 -15.58
N CYS A 452 -8.17 -8.80 -15.12
CA CYS A 452 -9.05 -9.85 -15.66
C CYS A 452 -10.50 -9.40 -15.91
N ASP A 453 -10.84 -8.14 -15.63
CA ASP A 453 -12.17 -7.55 -15.86
C ASP A 453 -12.38 -7.07 -17.31
N ALA A 454 -11.79 -7.75 -18.29
CA ALA A 454 -11.72 -7.31 -19.69
C ALA A 454 -13.10 -6.99 -20.29
N GLY A 455 -13.25 -5.75 -20.80
CA GLY A 455 -14.29 -5.36 -21.75
C GLY A 455 -15.66 -5.05 -21.14
N ALA A 456 -15.78 -3.86 -20.55
CA ALA A 456 -16.80 -2.86 -20.87
C ALA A 456 -17.04 -1.94 -19.66
N GLU A 457 -16.94 -0.64 -19.90
CA GLU A 457 -17.33 0.38 -18.92
C GLU A 457 -18.82 0.29 -18.51
N ASP A 458 -19.67 -0.53 -19.17
CA ASP A 458 -21.11 -0.58 -18.87
C ASP A 458 -21.86 -1.92 -19.12
N THR A 459 -21.24 -3.05 -19.45
CA THR A 459 -22.02 -4.27 -19.80
C THR A 459 -22.40 -5.17 -18.62
N PHE A 460 -21.92 -4.88 -17.39
CA PHE A 460 -22.01 -5.84 -16.28
C PHE A 460 -22.38 -5.23 -14.91
N SER A 461 -23.35 -4.31 -14.88
CA SER A 461 -24.04 -3.98 -13.62
C SER A 461 -24.95 -5.15 -13.24
N TYR A 462 -24.43 -6.11 -12.48
CA TYR A 462 -25.25 -7.10 -11.81
C TYR A 462 -25.69 -6.52 -10.47
N ALA A 463 -26.93 -6.04 -10.38
CA ALA A 463 -27.59 -5.84 -9.10
C ALA A 463 -28.15 -7.20 -8.64
N PRO A 464 -27.65 -7.83 -7.56
CA PRO A 464 -28.34 -8.95 -6.96
C PRO A 464 -29.40 -8.41 -6.00
N THR A 465 -30.62 -8.96 -6.12
CA THR A 465 -31.66 -8.87 -5.10
C THR A 465 -31.18 -9.47 -3.78
N TYR A 466 -31.63 -8.83 -2.69
CA TYR A 466 -31.22 -8.96 -1.29
C TYR A 466 -31.46 -10.31 -0.60
N ARG A 467 -30.53 -10.68 0.31
CA ARG A 467 -30.74 -10.80 1.78
C ARG A 467 -29.37 -10.94 2.47
N GLU A 468 -29.20 -10.34 3.66
CA GLU A 468 -27.97 -10.43 4.45
C GLU A 468 -27.61 -11.89 4.81
N PRO A 469 -26.34 -12.29 4.63
CA PRO A 469 -25.71 -13.33 5.43
C PRO A 469 -24.66 -12.70 6.37
N GLY A 470 -24.69 -13.10 7.63
CA GLY A 470 -23.68 -12.72 8.62
C GLY A 470 -22.27 -13.15 8.20
N SER A 471 -21.28 -12.42 8.75
CA SER A 471 -19.84 -12.74 8.68
C SER A 471 -19.15 -12.61 7.32
N TRP A 472 -19.47 -11.60 6.51
CA TRP A 472 -18.86 -11.40 5.18
C TRP A 472 -17.32 -11.20 5.18
N TRP A 473 -16.70 -10.86 6.32
CA TRP A 473 -15.24 -10.81 6.53
C TRP A 473 -14.57 -12.19 6.66
N GLN A 474 -15.34 -13.29 6.68
CA GLN A 474 -14.81 -14.66 6.77
C GLN A 474 -14.65 -15.35 5.41
N THR A 475 -15.10 -14.73 4.33
CA THR A 475 -15.03 -15.32 2.98
C THR A 475 -13.73 -14.89 2.32
N PRO A 476 -12.79 -15.82 2.03
CA PRO A 476 -11.67 -15.50 1.17
C PRO A 476 -12.22 -14.97 -0.18
N GLY A 477 -11.59 -13.93 -0.75
CA GLY A 477 -11.87 -13.44 -2.11
C GLY A 477 -11.92 -14.53 -3.21
N TYR A 478 -12.35 -14.19 -4.42
CA TYR A 478 -12.45 -15.18 -5.50
C TYR A 478 -11.09 -15.75 -5.95
N ASP A 479 -9.98 -15.10 -5.57
CA ASP A 479 -8.60 -15.47 -5.91
C ASP A 479 -8.09 -16.74 -5.22
N TRP A 480 -8.87 -17.31 -4.29
CA TRP A 480 -8.49 -18.45 -3.44
C TRP A 480 -9.09 -19.79 -3.88
N MET A 481 -9.92 -19.79 -4.92
CA MET A 481 -10.72 -20.97 -5.30
C MET A 481 -9.93 -21.88 -6.25
N GLN A 482 -9.85 -23.17 -5.92
CA GLN A 482 -8.95 -24.17 -6.52
C GLN A 482 -9.38 -24.61 -7.92
N SER A 483 -10.62 -24.32 -8.34
CA SER A 483 -11.12 -24.67 -9.67
C SER A 483 -12.41 -23.92 -10.04
N PRO A 484 -12.75 -23.84 -11.34
CA PRO A 484 -14.04 -23.33 -11.82
C PRO A 484 -15.25 -23.97 -11.11
N GLU A 485 -15.17 -25.26 -10.77
CA GLU A 485 -16.22 -26.01 -10.06
C GLU A 485 -16.41 -25.54 -8.62
N GLN A 486 -15.35 -25.08 -7.95
CA GLN A 486 -15.43 -24.55 -6.58
C GLN A 486 -16.08 -23.17 -6.54
N VAL A 487 -15.83 -22.33 -7.55
CA VAL A 487 -16.55 -21.06 -7.75
C VAL A 487 -18.06 -21.32 -7.92
N VAL A 488 -18.41 -22.41 -8.60
CA VAL A 488 -19.81 -22.83 -8.77
C VAL A 488 -20.39 -23.45 -7.49
N ALA A 489 -19.59 -24.23 -6.76
CA ALA A 489 -20.02 -24.95 -5.56
C ALA A 489 -20.05 -24.07 -4.29
N ALA A 490 -19.50 -22.85 -4.33
CA ALA A 490 -19.53 -21.90 -3.21
C ALA A 490 -20.97 -21.73 -2.66
N PRO A 491 -21.27 -22.21 -1.43
CA PRO A 491 -22.64 -22.27 -0.91
C PRO A 491 -23.24 -20.90 -0.57
N GLN A 492 -22.40 -19.86 -0.50
CA GLN A 492 -22.77 -18.54 0.01
C GLN A 492 -22.90 -17.47 -1.09
N SER A 493 -22.55 -17.75 -2.35
CA SER A 493 -22.84 -16.81 -3.44
C SER A 493 -24.28 -17.02 -3.93
N GLN A 494 -25.12 -15.99 -3.79
CA GLN A 494 -26.50 -15.96 -4.31
C GLN A 494 -26.56 -15.82 -5.85
N GLU A 495 -25.50 -16.23 -6.52
CA GLU A 495 -25.37 -16.15 -7.96
C GLU A 495 -26.09 -17.32 -8.63
N SER A 496 -26.79 -17.04 -9.73
CA SER A 496 -27.36 -18.09 -10.57
C SER A 496 -26.28 -19.06 -11.04
N LEU A 497 -26.65 -20.32 -11.26
CA LEU A 497 -25.75 -21.36 -11.77
C LEU A 497 -25.03 -20.91 -13.06
N THR A 498 -25.69 -20.09 -13.88
CA THR A 498 -25.13 -19.48 -15.10
C THR A 498 -24.05 -18.44 -14.83
N GLN A 499 -24.22 -17.58 -13.80
CA GLN A 499 -23.21 -16.60 -13.39
C GLN A 499 -21.98 -17.30 -12.82
N LYS A 500 -22.21 -18.32 -11.99
CA LYS A 500 -21.18 -19.21 -11.45
C LYS A 500 -20.36 -19.89 -12.55
N ARG A 501 -21.04 -20.48 -13.55
CA ARG A 501 -20.40 -21.12 -14.72
C ARG A 501 -19.64 -20.13 -15.62
N ARG A 502 -20.06 -18.87 -15.69
CA ARG A 502 -19.36 -17.82 -16.46
C ARG A 502 -18.12 -17.28 -15.74
N LYS A 503 -18.18 -17.11 -14.41
CA LYS A 503 -17.00 -16.81 -13.58
C LYS A 503 -15.99 -17.95 -13.63
N ALA A 504 -16.48 -19.18 -13.56
CA ALA A 504 -15.71 -20.40 -13.81
C ALA A 504 -15.04 -20.40 -15.20
N ALA A 505 -15.75 -20.03 -16.26
CA ALA A 505 -15.17 -19.94 -17.61
C ALA A 505 -14.09 -18.84 -17.77
N MET A 506 -14.15 -17.75 -16.97
CA MET A 506 -13.07 -16.77 -16.89
C MET A 506 -11.79 -17.35 -16.24
N VAL A 507 -11.90 -18.44 -15.47
CA VAL A 507 -10.76 -19.19 -14.91
C VAL A 507 -10.18 -20.17 -15.94
N GLU A 508 -10.98 -20.75 -16.83
CA GLU A 508 -10.55 -21.76 -17.82
C GLU A 508 -9.84 -21.19 -19.06
N ASN A 509 -10.21 -20.00 -19.54
CA ASN A 509 -9.76 -19.55 -20.86
C ASN A 509 -8.48 -18.72 -20.81
N TRP A 510 -7.30 -19.35 -20.73
CA TRP A 510 -6.05 -18.91 -21.40
C TRP A 510 -5.05 -20.10 -21.46
N THR A 511 -5.27 -21.01 -22.40
CA THR A 511 -4.16 -21.72 -23.05
C THR A 511 -4.07 -21.17 -24.45
N PHE A 512 -3.06 -20.33 -24.72
CA PHE A 512 -2.27 -20.24 -25.96
C PHE A 512 -1.12 -19.25 -25.75
#